data_AF-A0A6P0YPC2-F1
#
_entry.id   AF-A0A6P0YPC2-F1
#
_cell.length_a   1.000
_cell.length_b   1.000
_cell.length_c   1.000
_cell.angle_alpha   90.00
_cell.angle_beta   90.00
_cell.angle_gamma   90.00
#
_symmetry.space_group_name_H-M   'P 1'
#
loop_
_entity.id
_entity.type
_entity.pdbx_description
1 polymer ?
#
loop_
_entity_poly.entity_id
_entity_poly.type
_entity_poly.pdbx_seq_one_letter_code
_entity_poly.pdbx_strand_id
1 'polypeptide(L)'
;MNMITHKQKFDWQQWLPIALILLLATGLYLNQLGTESMWVDELYSINDAKGNISLYGIRPIYFILLKFWMLFGTSDSWLRSLSVVFGLGSVFLTYQLGCRIAGTTIGLIASLLLTLSPL
;
A
#
# COMPACT_ATOMS: atom_id res chain seq x y z
N MET A 1 11.20 -19.33 43.47
CA MET A 1 10.79 -19.52 42.06
C MET A 1 10.48 -18.14 41.50
N ASN A 2 11.49 -17.42 40.99
CA ASN A 2 11.32 -16.03 40.52
C ASN A 2 10.86 -16.03 39.06
N MET A 3 9.58 -15.73 38.83
CA MET A 3 9.06 -15.42 37.50
C MET A 3 9.48 -13.99 37.14
N ILE A 4 10.51 -13.86 36.31
CA ILE A 4 10.89 -12.59 35.69
C ILE A 4 9.92 -12.36 34.53
N THR A 5 8.90 -11.54 34.77
CA THR A 5 8.06 -11.00 33.69
C THR A 5 8.85 -9.92 32.94
N HIS A 6 9.43 -10.28 31.79
CA HIS A 6 9.94 -9.30 30.83
C HIS A 6 8.75 -8.47 30.30
N LYS A 7 8.50 -7.30 30.88
CA LYS A 7 7.72 -6.25 30.21
C LYS A 7 8.54 -5.81 28.99
N GLN A 8 8.19 -6.30 27.81
CA GLN A 8 8.68 -5.74 26.55
C GLN A 8 8.26 -4.27 26.51
N LYS A 9 9.23 -3.37 26.69
CA LYS A 9 9.03 -1.93 26.51
C LYS A 9 8.79 -1.71 25.01
N PHE A 10 7.69 -1.07 24.66
CA PHE A 10 7.46 -0.61 23.29
C PHE A 10 8.55 0.42 22.95
N ASP A 11 9.45 0.04 22.06
CA ASP A 11 10.59 0.87 21.66
C ASP A 11 10.27 1.60 20.35
N TRP A 12 9.63 2.77 20.48
CA TRP A 12 9.23 3.62 19.34
C TRP A 12 10.41 3.96 18.41
N GLN A 13 11.64 3.94 18.91
CA GLN A 13 12.85 4.24 18.13
C GLN A 13 13.06 3.23 17.00
N GLN A 14 12.63 1.98 17.18
CA GLN A 14 12.78 0.93 16.16
C GLN A 14 11.81 1.12 14.99
N TRP A 15 10.70 1.82 15.20
CA TRP A 15 9.67 2.08 14.19
C TRP A 15 9.88 3.40 13.45
N LEU A 16 10.69 4.31 13.99
CA LEU A 16 10.96 5.61 13.37
C LEU A 16 11.49 5.48 11.93
N PRO A 17 12.44 4.57 11.60
CA PRO A 17 12.97 4.47 10.24
C PRO A 17 11.91 4.05 9.22
N ILE A 18 11.09 3.04 9.55
CA ILE A 18 10.02 2.59 8.64
C ILE A 18 8.91 3.65 8.51
N ALA A 19 8.62 4.39 9.58
CA ALA A 19 7.69 5.52 9.51
C ALA A 19 8.16 6.61 8.55
N LEU A 20 9.46 6.94 8.56
CA LEU A 20 10.05 7.90 7.62
C LEU A 20 9.98 7.40 6.17
N ILE A 21 10.24 6.11 5.94
CA ILE A 21 10.11 5.49 4.60
C ILE A 21 8.66 5.54 4.11
N LEU A 22 7.68 5.24 4.98
CA LEU A 22 6.26 5.32 4.63
C LEU A 22 5.81 6.77 4.35
N LEU A 23 6.34 7.74 5.10
CA LEU A 23 6.09 9.16 4.84
C LEU A 23 6.64 9.57 3.48
N LEU A 24 7.88 9.15 3.17
CA LEU A 24 8.49 9.37 1.86
C LEU A 24 7.67 8.72 0.74
N ALA A 25 7.29 7.46 0.91
CA ALA A 25 6.44 6.73 -0.04
C ALA A 25 5.11 7.43 -0.28
N THR A 26 4.48 7.94 0.77
CA THR A 26 3.22 8.70 0.66
C THR A 26 3.43 9.96 -0.17
N GLY A 27 4.49 10.72 0.09
CA GLY A 27 4.82 11.91 -0.70
C GLY A 27 5.08 11.61 -2.17
N LEU A 28 5.81 10.53 -2.46
CA LEU A 28 6.11 10.11 -3.82
C LEU A 28 4.87 9.58 -4.56
N TYR A 29 4.08 8.71 -3.94
CA TYR A 29 2.95 8.03 -4.57
C TYR A 29 1.74 8.96 -4.76
N LEU A 30 1.63 10.02 -3.96
CA LEU A 30 0.63 11.07 -4.16
C LEU A 30 1.10 12.17 -5.12
N ASN A 31 2.39 12.23 -5.45
CA ASN A 31 2.91 13.24 -6.35
C ASN A 31 2.28 13.07 -7.75
N GLN A 32 1.68 14.13 -8.27
CA GLN A 32 0.99 14.13 -9.57
C GLN A 32 -0.18 13.14 -9.69
N LEU A 33 -0.72 12.65 -8.57
CA LEU A 33 -1.85 11.73 -8.57
C LEU A 33 -3.11 12.43 -9.11
N GLY A 34 -3.43 12.17 -10.39
CA GLY A 34 -4.58 12.76 -11.07
C GLY A 34 -4.29 13.95 -11.99
N THR A 35 -3.03 14.25 -12.32
CA THR A 35 -2.70 15.26 -13.35
C THR A 35 -2.91 14.73 -14.76
N GLU A 36 -2.60 13.45 -14.97
CA GLU A 36 -2.79 12.76 -16.24
C GLU A 36 -4.23 12.27 -16.39
N SER A 37 -4.72 12.23 -17.63
CA SER A 37 -6.00 11.60 -17.95
C SER A 37 -5.98 10.11 -17.60
N MET A 38 -7.17 9.54 -17.39
CA MET A 38 -7.32 8.11 -17.13
C MET A 38 -6.81 7.27 -18.31
N TRP A 39 -6.04 6.24 -17.99
CA TRP A 39 -5.57 5.29 -18.97
C TRP A 39 -6.73 4.37 -19.38
N VAL A 40 -6.62 3.77 -20.56
CA VAL A 40 -7.70 2.95 -21.14
C VAL A 40 -8.05 1.75 -20.24
N ASP A 41 -7.05 1.11 -19.63
CA ASP A 41 -7.23 0.01 -18.69
C ASP A 41 -7.83 0.44 -17.34
N GLU A 42 -7.55 1.65 -16.88
CA GLU A 42 -8.22 2.25 -15.72
C GLU A 42 -9.70 2.48 -16.00
N LEU A 43 -10.04 3.02 -17.18
CA LEU A 43 -11.43 3.21 -17.61
C LEU A 43 -12.19 1.89 -17.71
N TYR A 44 -11.57 0.85 -18.27
CA TYR A 44 -12.16 -0.50 -18.29
C TYR A 44 -12.39 -1.02 -16.88
N SER A 45 -11.43 -0.87 -15.98
CA SER A 45 -11.57 -1.27 -14.58
C SER A 45 -12.73 -0.56 -13.88
N ILE A 46 -12.89 0.74 -14.13
CA ILE A 46 -14.01 1.53 -13.59
C ILE A 46 -15.34 1.04 -14.17
N ASN A 47 -15.39 0.77 -15.47
CA ASN A 47 -16.61 0.27 -16.11
C ASN A 47 -17.02 -1.11 -15.58
N ASP A 48 -16.05 -2.02 -15.43
CA ASP A 48 -16.27 -3.35 -14.87
C ASP A 48 -16.75 -3.28 -13.41
N ALA A 49 -16.18 -2.38 -12.60
CA ALA A 49 -16.60 -2.16 -11.22
C ALA A 49 -18.00 -1.54 -11.10
N LYS A 50 -18.42 -0.69 -12.05
CA LYS A 50 -19.79 -0.14 -12.10
C LYS A 50 -20.83 -1.22 -12.42
N GLY A 51 -20.48 -2.18 -13.27
CA GLY A 51 -21.35 -3.27 -13.70
C GLY A 51 -21.65 -4.30 -12.61
N ASN A 52 -22.21 -5.43 -13.06
CA ASN A 52 -22.39 -6.62 -12.24
C ASN A 52 -21.06 -7.36 -12.14
N ILE A 53 -20.44 -7.32 -10.95
CA ILE A 53 -19.18 -8.01 -10.71
C ILE A 53 -19.44 -9.51 -10.66
N SER A 54 -18.86 -10.26 -11.61
CA SER A 54 -18.87 -11.72 -11.58
C SER A 54 -17.79 -12.23 -10.62
N LEU A 55 -18.17 -13.06 -9.65
CA LEU A 55 -17.21 -13.73 -8.75
C LEU A 55 -16.33 -14.76 -9.47
N TYR A 56 -16.76 -15.22 -10.65
CA TYR A 56 -16.00 -16.12 -11.52
C TYR A 56 -15.20 -15.35 -12.60
N GLY A 57 -15.25 -14.02 -12.56
CA GLY A 57 -14.52 -13.15 -13.49
C GLY A 57 -13.05 -12.99 -13.12
N ILE A 58 -12.35 -12.17 -13.92
CA ILE A 58 -10.93 -11.85 -13.70
C ILE A 58 -10.85 -10.75 -12.64
N ARG A 59 -10.12 -11.00 -11.54
CA ARG A 59 -9.88 -10.04 -10.42
C ARG A 59 -11.15 -9.56 -9.68
N PRO A 60 -12.05 -10.46 -9.23
CA PRO A 60 -13.31 -10.07 -8.59
C PRO A 60 -13.10 -9.23 -7.31
N ILE A 61 -12.05 -9.56 -6.54
CA ILE A 61 -11.71 -8.84 -5.30
C ILE A 61 -11.35 -7.38 -5.59
N TYR A 62 -10.55 -7.14 -6.63
CA TYR A 62 -10.16 -5.78 -7.02
C TYR A 62 -11.38 -4.95 -7.40
N PHE A 63 -12.29 -5.49 -8.20
CA PHE A 63 -13.50 -4.75 -8.60
C PHE A 63 -14.47 -4.52 -7.46
N ILE A 64 -14.57 -5.45 -6.50
CA ILE A 64 -15.36 -5.23 -5.27
C ILE A 64 -14.79 -4.08 -4.46
N LEU A 65 -13.46 -4.07 -4.26
CA LEU A 65 -12.77 -2.99 -3.55
C LEU A 65 -12.91 -1.65 -4.28
N LEU A 66 -12.71 -1.63 -5.60
CA LEU A 66 -12.86 -0.43 -6.41
C LEU A 66 -14.31 0.10 -6.36
N LYS A 67 -15.30 -0.78 -6.52
CA LYS A 67 -16.72 -0.40 -6.41
C LYS A 67 -17.05 0.20 -5.03
N PHE A 68 -16.51 -0.38 -3.96
CA PHE A 68 -16.65 0.17 -2.61
C PHE A 68 -15.95 1.53 -2.48
N TRP A 69 -14.74 1.66 -3.03
CA TRP A 69 -13.97 2.90 -3.00
C TRP A 69 -14.66 4.05 -3.74
N MET A 70 -15.33 3.73 -4.84
CA MET A 70 -16.12 4.65 -5.66
C MET A 70 -17.31 5.27 -4.91
N LEU A 71 -17.79 4.64 -3.82
CA LEU A 71 -18.88 5.19 -3.00
C LEU A 71 -18.49 6.51 -2.33
N PHE A 72 -17.19 6.74 -2.11
CA PHE A 72 -16.65 7.91 -1.43
C PHE A 72 -16.18 9.00 -2.38
N GLY A 73 -16.06 8.70 -3.68
CA GLY A 73 -15.61 9.66 -4.68
C GLY A 73 -15.36 9.02 -6.04
N THR A 74 -15.40 9.84 -7.08
CA THR A 74 -15.18 9.40 -8.47
C THR A 74 -14.20 10.29 -9.23
N SER A 75 -13.45 11.15 -8.53
CA SER A 75 -12.38 11.93 -9.16
C SER A 75 -11.20 11.02 -9.51
N ASP A 76 -10.44 11.38 -10.54
CA ASP A 76 -9.33 10.56 -11.03
C ASP A 76 -8.28 10.28 -9.93
N SER A 77 -7.94 11.31 -9.16
CA SER A 77 -7.04 11.20 -8.01
C SER A 77 -7.58 10.27 -6.92
N TRP A 78 -8.89 10.29 -6.67
CA TRP A 78 -9.52 9.43 -5.65
C TRP A 78 -9.53 7.97 -6.08
N LEU A 79 -9.85 7.69 -7.35
CA LEU A 79 -9.88 6.31 -7.84
C LEU A 79 -8.48 5.69 -7.83
N ARG A 80 -7.45 6.47 -8.19
CA ARG A 80 -6.04 6.03 -8.13
C ARG A 80 -5.51 5.91 -6.70
N SER A 81 -6.11 6.61 -5.72
CA SER A 81 -5.67 6.52 -4.32
C SER A 81 -5.86 5.12 -3.73
N LEU A 82 -6.79 4.32 -4.26
CA LEU A 82 -6.91 2.90 -3.90
C LEU A 82 -5.58 2.15 -4.11
N SER A 83 -4.94 2.35 -5.26
CA SER A 83 -3.65 1.74 -5.57
C SER A 83 -2.54 2.26 -4.66
N VAL A 84 -2.59 3.53 -4.25
CA VAL A 84 -1.63 4.12 -3.29
C VAL A 84 -1.72 3.41 -1.93
N VAL A 85 -2.93 3.10 -1.44
CA VAL A 85 -3.11 2.35 -0.18
C VAL A 85 -2.42 0.98 -0.26
N PHE A 86 -2.60 0.26 -1.37
CA PHE A 86 -1.95 -1.04 -1.57
C PHE A 86 -0.43 -0.91 -1.78
N GLY A 87 0.04 0.16 -2.42
CA GLY A 87 1.46 0.49 -2.55
C GLY A 87 2.12 0.76 -1.18
N LEU A 88 1.49 1.53 -0.31
CA LEU A 88 1.99 1.75 1.06
C LEU A 88 1.98 0.45 1.87
N GLY A 89 0.94 -0.36 1.71
CA GLY A 89 0.85 -1.70 2.29
C GLY A 89 2.01 -2.60 1.84
N SER A 90 2.36 -2.59 0.55
CA SER A 90 3.45 -3.41 0.01
C SER A 90 4.82 -2.99 0.52
N VAL A 91 5.08 -1.69 0.68
CA VAL A 91 6.29 -1.15 1.34
C VAL A 91 6.41 -1.68 2.77
N PHE A 92 5.33 -1.60 3.55
CA PHE A 92 5.32 -2.08 4.93
C PHE A 92 5.50 -3.60 5.04
N LEU A 93 4.83 -4.37 4.18
CA LEU A 93 4.96 -5.82 4.16
C LEU A 93 6.35 -6.27 3.70
N THR A 94 6.96 -5.56 2.75
CA THR A 94 8.34 -5.79 2.32
C THR A 94 9.32 -5.57 3.48
N TYR A 95 9.12 -4.51 4.26
CA TYR A 95 9.89 -4.29 5.49
C TYR A 95 9.75 -5.46 6.46
N GLN A 96 8.52 -5.90 6.75
CA GLN A 96 8.28 -7.01 7.68
C GLN A 96 8.91 -8.32 7.20
N LEU A 97 8.76 -8.64 5.91
CA LEU A 97 9.34 -9.84 5.32
C LEU A 97 10.87 -9.81 5.39
N GLY A 98 11.51 -8.69 5.03
CA GLY A 98 12.96 -8.54 5.14
C GLY A 98 13.44 -8.64 6.60
N CYS A 99 12.72 -8.04 7.55
CA CYS A 99 13.00 -8.19 8.98
C CYS A 99 12.96 -9.64 9.44
N ARG A 100 11.96 -10.40 8.97
CA ARG A 100 11.77 -11.81 9.35
C ARG A 100 12.83 -12.74 8.74
N ILE A 101 13.28 -12.45 7.52
CA ILE A 101 14.21 -13.32 6.79
C ILE A 101 15.66 -13.03 7.15
N ALA A 102 16.04 -11.75 7.24
CA ALA A 102 17.45 -11.36 7.33
C ALA A 102 17.73 -10.18 8.28
N GLY A 103 16.74 -9.79 9.09
CA GLY A 103 16.89 -8.77 10.12
C GLY A 103 16.51 -7.35 9.67
N THR A 104 16.43 -6.45 10.65
CA THR A 104 15.83 -5.11 10.50
C THR A 104 16.50 -4.26 9.43
N THR A 105 17.83 -4.28 9.35
CA THR A 105 18.58 -3.50 8.35
C THR A 105 18.18 -3.89 6.93
N ILE A 106 18.03 -5.20 6.66
CA ILE A 106 17.66 -5.68 5.33
C ILE A 106 16.19 -5.38 5.03
N GLY A 107 15.31 -5.48 6.04
CA GLY A 107 13.93 -4.99 5.92
C GLY A 107 13.84 -3.53 5.49
N LEU A 108 14.61 -2.65 6.14
CA LEU A 108 14.65 -1.23 5.81
C LEU A 108 15.17 -0.97 4.40
N ILE A 109 16.30 -1.58 4.04
CA ILE A 109 16.89 -1.44 2.70
C ILE A 109 15.90 -1.92 1.63
N ALA A 110 15.28 -3.09 1.81
CA ALA A 110 14.33 -3.64 0.86
C ALA A 110 13.10 -2.72 0.69
N SER A 111 12.53 -2.22 1.80
CA SER A 111 11.41 -1.27 1.72
C SER A 111 11.80 0.05 1.06
N LEU A 112 12.99 0.58 1.33
CA LEU A 112 13.48 1.82 0.72
C LEU A 112 13.69 1.65 -0.79
N LEU A 113 14.27 0.52 -1.21
CA LEU A 113 14.45 0.20 -2.63
C LEU A 113 13.10 0.09 -3.35
N LEU A 114 12.09 -0.52 -2.72
CA LEU A 114 10.74 -0.57 -3.29
C LEU A 114 10.10 0.81 -3.37
N THR A 115 10.23 1.64 -2.32
CA THR A 115 9.73 3.03 -2.31
C THR A 115 10.33 3.89 -3.41
N LEU A 116 11.62 3.71 -3.71
CA LEU A 116 12.35 4.49 -4.72
C LEU A 116 12.31 3.87 -6.13
N SER A 117 11.69 2.70 -6.28
CA SER A 117 11.56 2.06 -7.59
C SER A 117 10.63 2.89 -8.48
N PRO A 118 11.04 3.23 -9.71
CA PRO A 118 10.19 3.97 -10.65
C PRO A 118 9.18 3.07 -11.39
N LEU A 119 9.18 1.76 -11.08
CA LEU A 119 8.31 0.74 -11.67
C LEU A 119 6.89 0.80 -11.10
#